data_AF-A0A1X3JGN7-F1
#
_entry.id   AF-A0A1X3JGN7-F1
#
_cell.length_a   1.000
_cell.length_b   1.000
_cell.length_c   1.000
_cell.angle_alpha   90.00
_cell.angle_beta   90.00
_cell.angle_gamma   90.00
#
_symmetry.space_group_name_H-M   'P 1'
#
loop_
_entity.id
_entity.type
_entity.pdbx_description
1 polymer ?
#
loop_
_entity_poly.entity_id
_entity_poly.type
_entity_poly.pdbx_seq_one_letter_code
_entity_poly.pdbx_strand_id
1 'polypeptide(L)'
;MITITKGRLLTIKQWRETYGPGSNVVLPAEEAEELARIALASLAAEPVAKIIAHYPLGVDAGKQKFVQAIRELPDFGGYLFAAPPAPVVPEEATPENVEMLSGYVSTYKLTDSERDIAAEIWNACRAAMLHGKGE
;
A
#
# COMPACT_ATOMS: atom_id res chain seq x y z
N MET A 1 -28.57 3.08 -10.42
CA MET A 1 -27.35 2.50 -9.82
C MET A 1 -27.12 1.15 -10.46
N ILE A 2 -26.05 1.02 -11.24
CA ILE A 2 -25.64 -0.27 -11.82
C ILE A 2 -24.73 -0.99 -10.83
N THR A 3 -24.79 -2.32 -10.79
CA THR A 3 -23.85 -3.14 -10.02
C THR A 3 -22.86 -3.76 -10.98
N ILE A 4 -21.60 -3.31 -10.94
CA ILE A 4 -20.55 -3.92 -11.74
C ILE A 4 -20.17 -5.28 -11.13
N THR A 5 -20.22 -6.33 -11.94
CA THR A 5 -19.91 -7.69 -11.46
C THR A 5 -18.42 -7.98 -11.55
N LYS A 6 -17.93 -8.93 -10.74
CA LYS A 6 -16.54 -9.41 -10.83
C LYS A 6 -16.18 -9.90 -12.24
N GLY A 7 -17.11 -10.58 -12.92
CA GLY A 7 -16.91 -11.03 -14.30
C GLY A 7 -16.68 -9.86 -15.25
N ARG A 8 -17.45 -8.77 -15.10
CA ARG A 8 -17.29 -7.56 -15.92
C ARG A 8 -15.93 -6.88 -15.69
N LEU A 9 -15.48 -6.78 -14.44
CA LEU A 9 -14.17 -6.24 -14.09
C LEU A 9 -13.02 -7.04 -14.71
N LEU A 10 -13.13 -8.38 -14.72
CA LEU A 10 -12.13 -9.24 -15.36
C LEU A 10 -12.08 -9.03 -16.87
N THR A 11 -13.23 -8.88 -17.54
CA THR A 11 -13.27 -8.53 -18.97
C THR A 11 -12.58 -7.20 -19.26
N ILE A 12 -12.87 -6.17 -18.46
CA ILE A 12 -12.25 -4.84 -18.62
C ILE A 12 -10.73 -4.92 -18.44
N LYS A 13 -10.26 -5.69 -17.45
CA LYS A 13 -8.82 -5.94 -17.24
C LYS A 13 -8.17 -6.63 -18.45
N GLN A 14 -8.85 -7.61 -19.03
CA GLN A 14 -8.33 -8.42 -20.13
C GLN A 14 -8.21 -7.63 -21.44
N TRP A 15 -9.01 -6.58 -21.64
CA TRP A 15 -8.89 -5.72 -22.83
C TRP A 15 -7.51 -5.08 -22.98
N ARG A 16 -6.79 -4.78 -21.88
CA ARG A 16 -5.40 -4.31 -21.96
C ARG A 16 -4.46 -5.34 -22.58
N GLU A 17 -4.72 -6.63 -22.35
CA GLU A 17 -3.95 -7.73 -22.94
C GLU A 17 -4.36 -7.96 -24.41
N THR A 18 -5.64 -7.76 -24.74
CA THR A 18 -6.16 -7.93 -26.12
C THR A 18 -5.72 -6.81 -27.06
N TYR A 19 -5.77 -5.55 -26.60
CA TYR A 19 -5.54 -4.38 -27.46
C TYR A 19 -4.15 -3.75 -27.29
N GLY A 20 -3.34 -4.25 -26.35
CA GLY A 20 -1.96 -3.79 -26.14
C GLY A 20 -1.81 -2.48 -25.34
N PRO A 21 -0.58 -2.17 -24.88
CA PRO A 21 -0.29 -0.93 -24.16
C PRO A 21 -0.47 0.29 -25.06
N GLY A 22 -1.32 1.23 -24.65
CA GLY A 22 -1.61 2.47 -25.40
C GLY A 22 -2.99 2.52 -26.06
N SER A 23 -3.74 1.41 -26.05
CA SER A 23 -5.12 1.38 -26.54
C SER A 23 -6.10 1.99 -25.54
N ASN A 24 -6.94 2.91 -26.00
CA ASN A 24 -8.00 3.50 -25.20
C ASN A 24 -9.18 2.53 -25.09
N VAL A 25 -9.61 2.26 -23.86
CA VAL A 25 -10.83 1.49 -23.56
C VAL A 25 -11.96 2.46 -23.27
N VAL A 26 -13.07 2.35 -24.00
CA VAL A 26 -14.28 3.15 -23.77
C VAL A 26 -15.26 2.33 -22.95
N LEU A 27 -15.71 2.89 -21.82
CA LEU A 27 -16.72 2.32 -20.95
C LEU A 27 -18.02 3.14 -21.04
N PRO A 28 -19.20 2.52 -20.86
CA PRO A 28 -20.43 3.24 -20.56
C PRO A 28 -20.23 4.19 -19.37
N ALA A 29 -20.89 5.34 -19.40
CA ALA A 29 -20.75 6.36 -18.36
C ALA A 29 -21.10 5.81 -16.97
N GLU A 30 -22.13 4.97 -16.88
CA GLU A 30 -22.60 4.36 -15.65
C GLU A 30 -21.60 3.35 -15.08
N GLU A 31 -20.88 2.61 -15.94
CA GLU A 31 -19.81 1.69 -15.50
C GLU A 31 -18.60 2.48 -14.97
N ALA A 32 -18.24 3.58 -15.64
CA ALA A 32 -17.14 4.43 -15.22
C ALA A 32 -17.44 5.15 -13.88
N GLU A 33 -18.67 5.63 -13.70
CA GLU A 33 -19.10 6.26 -12.45
C GLU A 33 -19.04 5.29 -11.26
N GLU A 34 -19.55 4.07 -11.44
CA GLU A 34 -19.52 3.06 -10.36
C GLU A 34 -18.09 2.60 -10.05
N LEU A 35 -17.22 2.48 -11.06
CA LEU A 35 -15.80 2.21 -10.86
C LEU A 35 -15.11 3.32 -10.06
N ALA A 36 -15.37 4.59 -10.39
CA ALA A 36 -14.84 5.74 -9.67
C ALA A 36 -15.32 5.75 -8.21
N ARG A 37 -16.61 5.47 -7.97
CA ARG A 37 -17.17 5.36 -6.62
C ARG A 37 -16.50 4.27 -5.79
N ILE A 38 -16.30 3.09 -6.36
CA ILE A 38 -15.62 1.96 -5.69
C ILE A 38 -14.17 2.31 -5.39
N ALA A 39 -13.44 2.87 -6.37
CA ALA A 39 -12.04 3.27 -6.19
C ALA A 39 -11.87 4.34 -5.09
N LEU A 40 -12.74 5.35 -5.07
CA LEU A 40 -12.74 6.37 -4.03
C LEU A 40 -13.03 5.78 -2.65
N ALA A 41 -14.01 4.88 -2.54
CA ALA A 41 -14.31 4.20 -1.28
C ALA A 41 -13.13 3.33 -0.80
N SER A 42 -12.40 2.68 -1.71
CA SER A 42 -11.19 1.93 -1.37
C SER A 42 -10.03 2.82 -0.93
N LEU A 43 -9.87 4.01 -1.53
CA LEU A 43 -8.85 4.98 -1.13
C LEU A 43 -9.17 5.65 0.21
N ALA A 44 -10.45 5.86 0.52
CA ALA A 44 -10.92 6.45 1.77
C ALA A 44 -11.23 5.42 2.87
N ALA A 45 -10.82 4.15 2.71
CA ALA A 45 -11.17 3.09 3.65
C ALA A 45 -10.56 3.31 5.04
N GLU A 46 -11.41 3.48 6.04
CA GLU A 46 -11.02 3.53 7.45
C GLU A 46 -10.90 2.11 8.05
N PRO A 47 -10.03 1.92 9.07
CA PRO A 47 -9.89 0.63 9.72
C PRO A 47 -11.18 0.24 10.47
N VAL A 48 -11.64 -1.00 10.25
CA VAL A 48 -12.87 -1.53 10.86
C VAL A 48 -12.67 -2.02 12.28
N ALA A 49 -11.43 -2.40 12.63
CA ALA A 49 -11.08 -2.80 13.98
C ALA A 49 -9.57 -2.63 14.21
N LYS A 50 -9.17 -2.57 15.47
CA LYS A 50 -7.78 -2.55 15.90
C LYS A 50 -7.50 -3.80 16.70
N ILE A 51 -6.52 -4.58 16.29
CA ILE A 51 -5.99 -5.68 17.09
C ILE A 51 -4.93 -5.11 18.02
N ILE A 52 -5.00 -5.46 19.30
CA ILE A 52 -3.93 -5.21 20.26
C ILE A 52 -3.44 -6.56 20.79
N ALA A 53 -2.15 -6.85 20.61
CA ALA A 53 -1.46 -7.95 21.25
C ALA A 53 -0.83 -7.43 22.54
N HIS A 54 -1.26 -8.01 23.67
CA HIS A 54 -0.63 -7.76 24.96
C HIS A 54 0.51 -8.77 25.17
N TYR A 55 1.73 -8.27 25.31
CA TYR A 55 2.80 -9.02 25.96
C TYR A 55 2.74 -8.68 27.45
N PRO A 56 2.49 -9.66 28.34
CA PRO A 56 2.73 -9.43 29.76
C PRO A 56 4.23 -9.19 29.94
N LEU A 57 4.62 -7.95 30.28
CA LEU A 57 5.97 -7.64 30.77
C LEU A 57 6.13 -8.35 32.12
N GLY A 58 6.65 -9.57 32.06
CA GLY A 58 6.82 -10.50 33.18
C GLY A 58 5.82 -11.66 33.09
N VAL A 59 6.27 -12.87 32.78
CA VAL A 59 6.83 -13.85 33.72
C VAL A 59 7.37 -15.02 32.89
N ASP A 60 8.46 -15.59 33.39
CA ASP A 60 9.10 -16.81 32.95
C ASP A 60 8.18 -17.89 32.38
N ALA A 61 8.72 -18.66 31.43
CA ALA A 61 8.21 -19.94 30.97
C ALA A 61 6.85 -19.89 30.24
N GLY A 62 6.90 -19.42 28.99
CA GLY A 62 6.18 -20.06 27.88
C GLY A 62 4.65 -20.15 27.99
N LYS A 63 4.00 -19.41 27.09
CA LYS A 63 2.59 -19.53 26.65
C LYS A 63 1.57 -18.73 27.48
N GLN A 64 1.30 -17.51 27.01
CA GLN A 64 -0.07 -17.10 26.66
C GLN A 64 -0.05 -15.79 25.85
N LYS A 65 -0.59 -15.84 24.62
CA LYS A 65 -0.85 -14.66 23.78
C LYS A 65 -2.36 -14.39 23.89
N PHE A 66 -2.76 -13.24 24.41
CA PHE A 66 -4.16 -12.79 24.38
C PHE A 66 -4.31 -11.68 23.35
N VAL A 67 -5.21 -11.88 22.39
CA VAL A 67 -5.60 -10.88 21.38
C VAL A 67 -6.88 -10.23 21.90
N GLN A 68 -6.82 -8.94 22.28
CA GLN A 68 -8.00 -8.19 22.73
C GLN A 68 -8.23 -7.02 21.76
N ALA A 69 -9.44 -6.92 21.21
CA ALA A 69 -9.83 -5.76 20.41
C ALA A 69 -10.23 -4.62 21.36
N ILE A 70 -9.39 -3.61 21.53
CA ILE A 70 -9.66 -2.43 22.37
C ILE A 70 -9.14 -1.16 21.68
N ARG A 71 -9.69 0.00 22.07
CA ARG A 71 -9.52 1.27 21.33
C ARG A 71 -8.19 2.03 21.54
N GLU A 72 -7.40 1.88 22.63
CA GLU A 72 -6.20 2.73 22.86
C GLU A 72 -4.95 2.02 23.49
N LEU A 73 -3.76 2.67 23.38
CA LEU A 73 -2.32 2.29 23.16
C LEU A 73 -1.49 1.48 24.23
N PRO A 74 -0.20 1.05 23.96
CA PRO A 74 0.35 0.17 22.89
C PRO A 74 1.09 -1.07 23.48
N ASP A 75 1.50 -2.11 22.73
CA ASP A 75 2.85 -2.17 22.15
C ASP A 75 2.99 -2.98 20.85
N PHE A 76 2.06 -3.86 20.49
CA PHE A 76 2.07 -4.51 19.18
C PHE A 76 0.64 -4.77 18.72
N GLY A 77 0.25 -4.27 17.55
CA GLY A 77 -1.12 -4.37 17.08
C GLY A 77 -1.30 -3.79 15.69
N GLY A 78 -2.14 -4.44 14.88
CA GLY A 78 -2.43 -4.04 13.50
C GLY A 78 -3.85 -3.51 13.36
N TYR A 79 -4.05 -2.60 12.40
CA TYR A 79 -5.39 -2.21 11.96
C TYR A 79 -5.95 -3.28 11.02
N LEU A 80 -7.18 -3.70 11.27
CA LEU A 80 -7.95 -4.53 10.38
C LEU A 80 -8.79 -3.63 9.48
N PHE A 81 -8.75 -3.91 8.18
CA PHE A 81 -9.57 -3.23 7.18
C PHE A 81 -10.51 -4.25 6.53
N ALA A 82 -11.72 -3.81 6.14
CA ALA A 82 -12.66 -4.67 5.42
C ALA A 82 -12.12 -5.11 4.04
N ALA A 83 -11.30 -4.25 3.43
CA ALA A 83 -10.50 -4.54 2.25
C ALA A 83 -9.10 -3.92 2.46
N PRO A 84 -8.01 -4.55 1.98
CA PRO A 84 -6.68 -3.96 2.08
C PRO A 84 -6.68 -2.55 1.49
N PRO A 85 -6.15 -1.53 2.21
CA PRO A 85 -5.99 -0.20 1.65
C PRO A 85 -5.06 -0.26 0.45
N ALA A 86 -5.25 0.65 -0.52
CA ALA A 86 -4.36 0.73 -1.67
C ALA A 86 -2.91 0.91 -1.19
N PRO A 87 -1.94 0.14 -1.73
CA PRO A 87 -0.53 0.33 -1.39
C PRO A 87 -0.13 1.77 -1.68
N VAL A 88 0.35 2.48 -0.66
CA VAL A 88 0.92 3.81 -0.84
C VAL A 88 2.30 3.62 -1.44
N VAL A 89 2.43 3.91 -2.73
CA VAL A 89 3.71 3.87 -3.42
C VAL A 89 4.49 5.14 -3.05
N PRO A 90 5.69 5.04 -2.47
CA PRO A 90 6.51 6.20 -2.17
C PRO A 90 6.91 6.97 -3.44
N GLU A 91 7.22 8.26 -3.27
CA GLU A 91 7.71 9.11 -4.36
C GLU A 91 9.05 8.60 -4.92
N GLU A 92 9.40 9.00 -6.14
CA GLU A 92 10.68 8.63 -6.73
C GLU A 92 11.84 9.33 -5.99
N ALA A 93 12.88 8.56 -5.63
CA ALA A 93 14.05 9.13 -5.00
C ALA A 93 14.99 9.70 -6.06
N THR A 94 15.40 10.94 -5.88
CA THR A 94 16.55 11.55 -6.57
C THR A 94 17.73 11.67 -5.61
N PRO A 95 18.98 11.73 -6.11
CA PRO A 95 20.15 11.92 -5.25
C PRO A 95 20.05 13.14 -4.32
N GLU A 96 19.38 14.21 -4.73
CA GLU A 96 19.14 15.41 -3.94
C GLU A 96 18.12 15.17 -2.81
N ASN A 97 17.02 14.45 -3.10
CA ASN A 97 16.03 14.09 -2.10
C ASN A 97 16.60 13.11 -1.05
N VAL A 98 17.48 12.21 -1.49
CA VAL A 98 18.22 11.29 -0.60
C VAL A 98 19.15 12.05 0.33
N GLU A 99 19.82 13.11 -0.15
CA GLU A 99 20.67 13.96 0.70
C GLU A 99 19.85 14.63 1.82
N MET A 100 18.70 15.19 1.46
CA MET A 100 17.78 15.81 2.41
C MET A 100 17.31 14.81 3.48
N LEU A 101 16.94 13.58 3.09
CA LEU A 101 16.53 12.53 4.03
C LEU A 101 17.68 12.09 4.94
N SER A 102 18.92 12.06 4.43
CA SER A 102 20.09 11.70 5.23
C SER A 102 20.30 12.66 6.41
N GLY A 103 20.07 13.96 6.19
CA GLY A 103 20.16 14.99 7.23
C GLY A 103 19.09 14.91 8.32
N TYR A 104 17.95 14.25 8.07
CA TYR A 104 16.92 13.99 9.08
C TYR A 104 17.24 12.78 9.96
N VAL A 105 17.95 11.78 9.42
CA VAL A 105 18.19 10.49 10.08
C VAL A 105 19.57 10.44 10.76
N SER A 106 20.55 11.18 10.25
CA SER A 106 21.92 11.15 10.76
C SER A 106 22.68 12.44 10.49
N THR A 107 23.70 12.72 11.31
CA THR A 107 24.71 13.76 11.01
C THR A 107 25.71 13.31 9.92
N TYR A 108 25.61 12.07 9.47
CA TYR A 108 26.45 11.51 8.42
C TYR A 108 26.00 12.01 7.05
N LYS A 109 26.90 12.70 6.35
CA LYS A 109 26.67 13.11 4.96
C LYS A 109 27.02 11.96 4.03
N LEU A 110 26.04 11.51 3.27
CA LEU A 110 26.26 10.52 2.22
C LEU A 110 27.16 11.09 1.13
N THR A 111 28.16 10.31 0.71
CA THR A 111 28.93 10.58 -0.50
C THR A 111 28.05 10.47 -1.74
N ASP A 112 28.47 11.08 -2.86
CA ASP A 112 27.71 11.07 -4.12
C ASP A 112 27.34 9.64 -4.56
N SER A 113 28.31 8.72 -4.48
CA SER A 113 28.10 7.30 -4.80
C SER A 113 27.09 6.61 -3.87
N GLU A 114 27.06 6.94 -2.58
CA GLU A 114 26.11 6.34 -1.64
C GLU A 114 24.70 6.88 -1.86
N ARG A 115 24.56 8.14 -2.30
CA ARG A 115 23.26 8.73 -2.65
C ARG A 115 22.68 8.08 -3.89
N ASP A 116 23.51 7.85 -4.91
CA ASP A 116 23.09 7.18 -6.13
C ASP A 116 22.61 5.75 -5.85
N ILE A 117 23.36 4.99 -5.03
CA ILE A 117 22.98 3.63 -4.63
C ILE A 117 21.67 3.64 -3.82
N ALA A 118 21.51 4.58 -2.88
CA ALA A 118 20.29 4.68 -2.09
C ALA A 118 19.07 5.04 -2.96
N ALA A 119 19.22 5.94 -3.94
CA ALA A 119 18.18 6.25 -4.90
C ALA A 119 17.83 5.04 -5.77
N GLU A 120 18.83 4.29 -6.24
CA GLU A 120 18.64 3.07 -7.03
C GLU A 120 17.85 2.01 -6.25
N ILE A 121 18.25 1.73 -5.02
CA ILE A 121 17.57 0.75 -4.14
C ILE A 121 16.12 1.19 -3.88
N TRP A 122 15.91 2.45 -3.54
CA TRP A 122 14.58 2.99 -3.31
C TRP A 122 13.68 2.87 -4.55
N ASN A 123 14.20 3.23 -5.71
CA ASN A 123 13.46 3.19 -6.97
C ASN A 123 13.21 1.75 -7.44
N ALA A 124 14.10 0.80 -7.14
CA ALA A 124 13.86 -0.63 -7.35
C ALA A 124 12.70 -1.14 -6.47
N CYS A 125 12.66 -0.77 -5.18
CA CYS A 125 11.54 -1.09 -4.30
C CYS A 125 10.24 -0.44 -4.75
N ARG A 126 10.29 0.83 -5.18
CA ARG A 126 9.14 1.55 -5.76
C ARG A 126 8.61 0.87 -7.01
N ALA A 127 9.50 0.48 -7.93
CA ALA A 127 9.13 -0.24 -9.14
C ALA A 127 8.49 -1.60 -8.80
N ALA A 128 9.02 -2.32 -7.81
CA ALA A 128 8.41 -3.55 -7.34
C ALA A 128 7.01 -3.33 -6.74
N MET A 129 6.76 -2.21 -6.04
CA MET A 129 5.43 -1.85 -5.54
C MET A 129 4.45 -1.47 -6.67
N LEU A 130 4.93 -0.82 -7.73
CA LEU A 130 4.12 -0.46 -8.91
C LEU A 130 3.82 -1.64 -9.84
N HIS A 131 4.76 -2.57 -9.95
CA HIS A 131 4.69 -3.71 -10.87
C HIS A 131 4.38 -5.04 -10.18
N GLY A 132 4.33 -5.06 -8.85
CA GLY A 132 3.95 -6.20 -8.04
C GLY A 132 2.50 -6.58 -8.33
N LYS A 133 2.34 -7.56 -9.22
CA LYS A 133 1.07 -8.25 -9.45
C LYS A 133 0.60 -8.79 -8.10
N GLY A 134 -0.52 -8.29 -7.60
CA GLY A 134 -1.30 -9.04 -6.62
C GLY A 134 -1.75 -10.33 -7.29
N GLU A 135 -1.08 -11.43 -6.94
CA GLU A 135 -1.62 -12.78 -7.11
C GLU A 135 -2.78 -13.00 -6.14
#